data_AF-A0A0B1TLY2-F1
#
_entry.id   AF-A0A0B1TLY2-F1
#
_cell.length_a   1.000
_cell.length_b   1.000
_cell.length_c   1.000
_cell.angle_alpha   90.00
_cell.angle_beta   90.00
_cell.angle_gamma   90.00
#
_symmetry.space_group_name_H-M   'P 1'
#
loop_
_entity.id
_entity.type
_entity.pdbx_description
1 polymer ?
#
loop_
_entity_poly.entity_id
_entity_poly.type
_entity_poly.pdbx_seq_one_letter_code
_entity_poly.pdbx_strand_id
1 'polypeptide(L)'
;MHTLPIYRNIVIHQWSESVKKEMEKVVSEGVNSFIVDVEGDDVIFQVLEYCKTLGVLARILPENSKIIPFLEKKMLDLGITGPEGFYQSHPEELESERVNNLCVLSQLSNCPVSILSMSSAESLSALERARSTGALAHAEIASAAVAADGSHYFNKNLKHAALHMTEVPLRVEGSSRLVSALASQPLVVCTSGHHAITSDSRLGARDFTAMPKGTVGVEERMYVLWEKAVRTGRIDPMRFVAVTSTNAAKLFNMYPKKRKRVDEDDLGFLHNRNHCSKSGNKFQPFLKSKVVSTFSIGGNLNAK
;
A
#
# COMPACT_ATOMS: atom_id res chain seq x y z
N MET A 1 11.63 -18.65 23.75
CA MET A 1 11.63 -17.88 22.48
C MET A 1 10.23 -17.35 22.23
N HIS A 2 9.94 -16.09 22.57
CA HIS A 2 8.68 -15.46 22.16
C HIS A 2 8.79 -15.13 20.67
N THR A 3 8.23 -15.99 19.82
CA THR A 3 7.92 -15.65 18.43
C THR A 3 7.08 -14.38 18.46
N LEU A 4 7.59 -13.29 17.87
CA LEU A 4 6.77 -12.10 17.62
C LEU A 4 5.53 -12.57 16.85
N PRO A 5 4.30 -12.23 17.28
CA PRO A 5 3.11 -12.63 16.56
C PRO A 5 3.23 -12.10 15.14
N ILE A 6 3.22 -13.02 14.16
CA ILE A 6 3.05 -12.66 12.76
C ILE A 6 1.68 -12.00 12.71
N TYR A 7 1.66 -10.69 12.44
CA TYR A 7 0.44 -9.91 12.37
C TYR A 7 -0.50 -10.54 11.34
N ARG A 8 -1.65 -11.02 11.82
CA ARG A 8 -2.72 -11.50 10.97
C ARG A 8 -3.55 -10.29 10.55
N ASN A 9 -3.62 -10.03 9.25
CA ASN A 9 -4.64 -9.13 8.71
C ASN A 9 -5.97 -9.89 8.76
N ILE A 10 -6.88 -9.49 9.65
CA ILE A 10 -8.24 -10.03 9.70
C ILE A 10 -9.13 -9.05 8.94
N VAL A 11 -9.88 -9.57 7.96
CA VAL A 11 -10.80 -8.80 7.13
C VAL A 11 -12.22 -8.98 7.65
N ILE A 12 -12.95 -7.87 7.78
CA ILE A 12 -14.36 -7.83 8.16
C ILE A 12 -15.17 -7.62 6.89
N HIS A 13 -15.82 -8.67 6.39
CA HIS A 13 -16.68 -8.61 5.20
C HIS A 13 -18.16 -8.37 5.50
N GLN A 14 -18.57 -8.53 6.75
CA GLN A 14 -19.95 -8.39 7.18
C GLN A 14 -20.00 -7.88 8.62
N TRP A 15 -21.10 -7.24 8.99
CA TRP A 15 -21.29 -6.69 10.33
C TRP A 15 -22.47 -7.35 11.04
N SER A 16 -22.20 -7.99 12.18
CA SER A 16 -23.21 -8.64 13.01
C SER A 16 -22.75 -8.76 14.46
N GLU A 17 -23.66 -9.12 15.36
CA GLU A 17 -23.33 -9.34 16.77
C GLU A 17 -22.37 -10.53 16.97
N SER A 18 -22.37 -11.51 16.06
CA SER A 18 -21.38 -12.60 16.07
C SER A 18 -19.98 -12.07 15.78
N VAL A 19 -19.86 -11.22 14.75
CA VAL A 19 -18.58 -10.63 14.34
C VAL A 19 -17.98 -9.79 15.46
N LYS A 20 -18.81 -9.04 16.21
CA LYS A 20 -18.35 -8.29 17.40
C LYS A 20 -17.67 -9.20 18.43
N LYS A 21 -18.33 -10.30 18.81
CA LYS A 21 -17.77 -11.28 19.77
C LYS A 21 -16.48 -11.93 19.25
N GLU A 22 -16.41 -12.20 17.95
CA GLU A 22 -15.20 -12.72 17.32
C GLU A 22 -14.06 -11.70 17.35
N MET A 23 -14.35 -10.41 17.10
CA MET A 23 -13.38 -9.33 17.23
C MET A 23 -12.82 -9.25 18.65
N GLU A 24 -13.67 -9.25 19.68
CA GLU A 24 -13.22 -9.28 21.09
C GLU A 24 -12.27 -10.44 21.36
N LYS A 25 -12.61 -11.64 20.88
CA LYS A 25 -11.79 -12.83 21.05
C LYS A 25 -10.42 -12.65 20.40
N VAL A 26 -10.35 -12.27 19.13
CA VAL A 26 -9.04 -12.14 18.45
C VAL A 26 -8.22 -10.95 18.96
N VAL A 27 -8.88 -9.91 19.48
CA VAL A 27 -8.20 -8.81 20.18
C VAL A 27 -7.54 -9.32 21.46
N SER A 28 -8.22 -10.18 22.23
CA SER A 28 -7.63 -10.85 23.40
C SER A 28 -6.44 -11.74 23.05
N GLU A 29 -6.38 -12.26 21.81
CA GLU A 29 -5.25 -13.02 21.26
C GLU A 29 -4.11 -12.12 20.73
N GLY A 30 -4.26 -10.79 20.80
CA GLY A 30 -3.23 -9.81 20.46
C GLY A 30 -3.35 -9.15 19.09
N VAL A 31 -4.46 -9.37 18.36
CA VAL A 31 -4.78 -8.60 17.14
C VAL A 31 -5.18 -7.18 17.54
N ASN A 32 -4.66 -6.17 16.83
CA ASN A 32 -4.97 -4.77 17.15
C ASN A 32 -5.29 -3.91 15.92
N SER A 33 -5.56 -4.56 14.79
CA SER A 33 -6.01 -3.89 13.58
C SER A 33 -6.88 -4.81 12.74
N PHE A 34 -7.88 -4.24 12.08
CA PHE A 34 -8.77 -4.94 11.16
C PHE A 34 -8.81 -4.23 9.81
N ILE A 35 -8.90 -5.02 8.74
CA ILE A 35 -9.26 -4.49 7.43
C ILE A 35 -10.79 -4.49 7.35
N VAL A 36 -11.40 -3.33 7.17
CA VAL A 36 -12.86 -3.19 7.06
C VAL A 36 -13.23 -3.15 5.59
N ASP A 37 -13.98 -4.15 5.15
CA ASP A 37 -14.47 -4.33 3.79
C ASP A 37 -15.97 -4.63 3.82
N VAL A 38 -16.75 -3.64 4.24
CA VAL A 38 -18.21 -3.74 4.37
C VAL A 38 -18.88 -2.69 3.50
N GLU A 39 -20.09 -3.00 3.05
CA GLU A 39 -20.90 -2.06 2.27
C GLU A 39 -21.77 -1.18 3.18
N GLY A 40 -21.84 0.12 2.89
CA GLY A 40 -22.67 1.09 3.59
C GLY A 40 -21.91 1.93 4.62
N ASP A 41 -22.06 3.25 4.54
CA ASP A 41 -21.38 4.18 5.45
C ASP A 41 -21.92 4.09 6.88
N ASP A 42 -23.20 3.73 7.04
CA ASP A 42 -23.83 3.44 8.32
C ASP A 42 -23.20 2.21 8.99
N VAL A 43 -22.89 1.18 8.21
CA VAL A 43 -22.23 -0.03 8.71
C VAL A 43 -20.76 0.26 9.06
N ILE A 44 -20.04 0.98 8.18
CA ILE A 44 -18.67 1.41 8.46
C ILE A 44 -18.61 2.24 9.73
N PHE A 45 -19.52 3.18 9.91
CA PHE A 45 -19.59 4.00 11.12
C PHE A 45 -19.74 3.14 12.39
N GLN A 46 -20.64 2.15 12.39
CA GLN A 46 -20.80 1.20 13.50
C GLN A 46 -19.53 0.39 13.76
N VAL A 47 -18.85 -0.06 12.70
CA VAL A 47 -17.56 -0.77 12.83
C VAL A 47 -16.51 0.14 13.45
N LEU A 48 -16.42 1.41 13.03
CA LEU A 48 -15.48 2.37 13.59
C LEU A 48 -15.75 2.67 15.06
N GLU A 49 -17.03 2.84 15.45
CA GLU A 49 -17.39 3.02 16.86
C GLU A 49 -16.95 1.82 17.71
N TYR A 50 -17.11 0.60 17.19
CA TYR A 50 -16.70 -0.61 17.90
C TYR A 50 -15.17 -0.82 17.90
N CYS A 51 -14.48 -0.48 16.80
CA CYS A 51 -13.02 -0.47 16.78
C CYS A 51 -12.46 0.47 17.85
N LYS A 52 -13.11 1.62 18.07
CA LYS A 52 -12.75 2.55 19.14
C LYS A 52 -12.99 1.96 20.53
N THR A 53 -14.11 1.26 20.79
CA THR A 53 -14.34 0.64 22.10
C THR A 53 -13.30 -0.43 22.41
N LEU A 54 -12.84 -1.17 21.40
CA LEU A 54 -11.78 -2.18 21.52
C LEU A 54 -10.36 -1.59 21.52
N GLY A 55 -10.19 -0.31 21.17
CA GLY A 55 -8.88 0.33 21.06
C GLY A 55 -8.01 -0.21 19.92
N VAL A 56 -8.63 -0.58 18.79
CA VAL A 56 -7.97 -1.17 17.62
C VAL A 56 -8.00 -0.24 16.41
N LEU A 57 -7.05 -0.41 15.50
CA LEU A 57 -6.95 0.38 14.27
C LEU A 57 -7.85 -0.19 13.17
N ALA A 58 -8.75 0.62 12.63
CA ALA A 58 -9.48 0.28 11.42
C ALA A 58 -8.64 0.64 10.18
N ARG A 59 -8.52 -0.29 9.22
CA ARG A 59 -7.80 -0.11 7.96
C ARG A 59 -8.75 -0.32 6.80
N ILE A 60 -8.80 0.59 5.84
CA ILE A 60 -9.87 0.60 4.82
C ILE A 60 -9.27 0.92 3.45
N LEU A 61 -9.65 0.16 2.43
CA LEU A 61 -9.34 0.49 1.04
C LEU A 61 -10.25 1.65 0.58
N PRO A 62 -9.69 2.72 -0.02
CA PRO A 62 -10.47 3.87 -0.47
C PRO A 62 -11.15 3.60 -1.82
N GLU A 63 -12.00 2.58 -1.88
CA GLU A 63 -12.71 2.20 -3.10
C GLU A 63 -14.21 2.51 -3.00
N ASN A 64 -14.81 3.03 -4.08
CA ASN A 64 -16.25 3.25 -4.18
C ASN A 64 -16.92 2.01 -4.80
N SER A 65 -17.40 1.12 -3.93
CA SER A 65 -18.00 -0.18 -4.31
C SER A 65 -19.27 -0.08 -5.15
N LYS A 66 -19.90 1.10 -5.25
CA LYS A 66 -21.15 1.30 -6.00
C LYS A 66 -20.91 1.77 -7.42
N ILE A 67 -19.97 2.70 -7.61
CA ILE A 67 -19.73 3.34 -8.91
C ILE A 67 -18.75 2.52 -9.75
N ILE A 68 -17.74 1.91 -9.14
CA ILE A 68 -16.71 1.16 -9.88
C ILE A 68 -17.29 0.02 -10.71
N PRO A 69 -18.15 -0.87 -10.18
CA PRO A 69 -18.74 -1.95 -11.00
C PRO A 69 -19.52 -1.43 -12.22
N PHE A 70 -20.16 -0.26 -12.08
CA PHE A 70 -20.85 0.38 -13.19
C PHE A 70 -19.86 0.91 -14.26
N LEU A 71 -18.76 1.53 -13.83
CA LEU A 71 -17.72 2.00 -14.75
C LEU A 71 -16.97 0.84 -15.42
N GLU A 72 -16.69 -0.23 -14.70
CA GLU A 72 -16.09 -1.45 -15.25
C GLU A 72 -16.96 -2.04 -16.36
N LYS A 73 -18.26 -2.21 -16.08
CA LYS A 73 -19.22 -2.66 -17.09
C LYS A 73 -19.24 -1.73 -18.30
N LYS A 74 -19.23 -0.42 -18.10
CA LYS A 74 -19.19 0.57 -19.18
C LYS A 74 -17.93 0.40 -20.05
N MET A 75 -16.76 0.14 -19.46
CA MET A 75 -15.53 -0.11 -20.24
C MET A 75 -15.62 -1.40 -21.05
N LEU A 76 -16.18 -2.46 -20.47
CA LEU A 76 -16.41 -3.73 -21.18
C LEU A 76 -17.40 -3.57 -22.33
N ASP A 77 -18.47 -2.80 -22.14
CA ASP A 77 -19.48 -2.49 -23.18
C ASP A 77 -18.87 -1.68 -24.36
N LEU A 78 -17.81 -0.90 -24.09
CA LEU A 78 -17.00 -0.20 -25.10
C LEU A 78 -15.96 -1.10 -25.79
N GLY A 79 -15.88 -2.38 -25.41
CA GLY A 79 -14.91 -3.34 -25.95
C GLY A 79 -13.52 -3.25 -25.34
N ILE A 80 -13.35 -2.49 -24.25
CA ILE A 80 -12.07 -2.36 -23.54
C ILE A 80 -11.98 -3.49 -22.52
N THR A 81 -11.12 -4.47 -22.77
CA THR A 81 -11.00 -5.69 -21.93
C THR A 81 -9.61 -5.86 -21.29
N GLY A 82 -8.62 -5.05 -21.67
CA GLY A 82 -7.27 -5.10 -21.11
C GLY A 82 -7.09 -4.27 -19.83
N PRO A 83 -5.91 -4.32 -19.20
CA PRO A 83 -5.60 -3.58 -17.97
C PRO A 83 -5.77 -2.06 -18.05
N GLU A 84 -5.77 -1.47 -19.25
CA GLU A 84 -6.15 -0.07 -19.46
C GLU A 84 -7.59 0.21 -19.01
N GLY A 85 -8.50 -0.77 -19.12
CA GLY A 85 -9.86 -0.70 -18.61
C GLY A 85 -9.90 -0.56 -17.09
N PHE A 86 -9.01 -1.25 -16.37
CA PHE A 86 -8.88 -1.14 -14.90
C PHE A 86 -8.52 0.29 -14.48
N TYR A 87 -7.55 0.92 -15.14
CA TYR A 87 -7.20 2.32 -14.88
C TYR A 87 -8.37 3.26 -15.16
N GLN A 88 -9.05 3.08 -16.29
CA GLN A 88 -10.13 3.97 -16.72
C GLN A 88 -11.42 3.82 -15.90
N SER A 89 -11.71 2.63 -15.38
CA SER A 89 -12.90 2.38 -14.56
C SER A 89 -12.74 2.79 -13.09
N HIS A 90 -11.53 3.11 -12.66
CA HIS A 90 -11.21 3.52 -11.28
C HIS A 90 -10.59 4.92 -11.26
N PRO A 91 -11.32 5.97 -11.67
CA PRO A 91 -10.83 7.35 -11.69
C PRO A 91 -10.37 7.82 -10.29
N GLU A 92 -9.40 8.73 -10.24
CA GLU A 92 -8.79 9.16 -8.97
C GLU A 92 -9.73 9.96 -8.07
N GLU A 93 -10.74 10.58 -8.67
CA GLU A 93 -11.82 11.31 -8.04
C GLU A 93 -12.62 10.41 -7.10
N LEU A 94 -12.82 9.12 -7.45
CA LEU A 94 -13.52 8.17 -6.59
C LEU A 94 -12.66 7.74 -5.39
N GLU A 95 -11.34 7.62 -5.57
CA GLU A 95 -10.42 7.40 -4.46
C GLU A 95 -10.44 8.61 -3.50
N SER A 96 -10.39 9.83 -4.05
CA SER A 96 -10.42 11.10 -3.32
C SER A 96 -11.73 11.29 -2.53
N GLU A 97 -12.87 11.06 -3.18
CA GLU A 97 -14.20 11.08 -2.56
C GLU A 97 -14.25 10.12 -1.37
N ARG A 98 -13.82 8.88 -1.58
CA ARG A 98 -13.84 7.87 -0.53
C ARG A 98 -12.92 8.22 0.62
N VAL A 99 -11.72 8.73 0.36
CA VAL A 99 -10.81 9.21 1.41
C VAL A 99 -11.45 10.33 2.23
N ASN A 100 -12.09 11.29 1.58
CA ASN A 100 -12.79 12.38 2.28
C ASN A 100 -13.92 11.85 3.17
N ASN A 101 -14.76 10.96 2.64
CA ASN A 101 -15.83 10.30 3.39
C ASN A 101 -15.30 9.55 4.62
N LEU A 102 -14.26 8.71 4.45
CA LEU A 102 -13.64 7.98 5.56
C LEU A 102 -13.06 8.90 6.63
N CYS A 103 -12.50 10.05 6.24
CA CYS A 103 -12.02 11.04 7.19
C CYS A 103 -13.16 11.66 8.02
N VAL A 104 -14.31 11.94 7.40
CA VAL A 104 -15.50 12.43 8.11
C VAL A 104 -16.01 11.38 9.08
N LEU A 105 -16.13 10.11 8.65
CA LEU A 105 -16.57 9.01 9.52
C LEU A 105 -15.61 8.79 10.70
N SER A 106 -14.30 8.87 10.44
CA SER A 106 -13.25 8.81 11.47
C SER A 106 -13.39 9.94 12.50
N GLN A 107 -13.65 11.17 12.03
CA GLN A 107 -13.83 12.33 12.91
C GLN A 107 -15.08 12.20 13.77
N LEU A 108 -16.22 11.81 13.18
CA LEU A 108 -17.50 11.65 13.89
C LEU A 108 -17.47 10.51 14.91
N SER A 109 -16.84 9.38 14.57
CA SER A 109 -16.69 8.24 15.48
C SER A 109 -15.59 8.48 16.53
N ASN A 110 -14.67 9.41 16.27
CA ASN A 110 -13.41 9.59 17.01
C ASN A 110 -12.59 8.28 17.04
N CYS A 111 -12.61 7.53 15.94
CA CYS A 111 -11.82 6.32 15.73
C CYS A 111 -10.69 6.62 14.73
N PRO A 112 -9.43 6.28 15.04
CA PRO A 112 -8.36 6.39 14.07
C PRO A 112 -8.54 5.40 12.91
N VAL A 113 -8.28 5.87 11.69
CA VAL A 113 -8.36 5.07 10.46
C VAL A 113 -7.06 5.10 9.68
N SER A 114 -6.69 3.97 9.09
CA SER A 114 -5.58 3.85 8.15
C SER A 114 -6.14 3.58 6.74
N ILE A 115 -5.81 4.44 5.79
CA ILE A 115 -6.27 4.33 4.42
C ILE A 115 -5.23 3.52 3.64
N LEU A 116 -5.66 2.36 3.18
CA LEU A 116 -4.82 1.38 2.51
C LEU A 116 -4.50 1.81 1.08
N SER A 117 -3.25 1.55 0.66
CA SER A 117 -2.81 1.63 -0.74
C SER A 117 -3.17 2.96 -1.45
N MET A 118 -3.09 4.09 -0.73
CA MET A 118 -3.31 5.40 -1.35
C MET A 118 -2.34 5.63 -2.50
N SER A 119 -2.88 6.05 -3.64
CA SER A 119 -2.15 6.13 -4.90
C SER A 119 -2.24 7.49 -5.57
N SER A 120 -3.26 8.30 -5.23
CA SER A 120 -3.55 9.54 -5.93
C SER A 120 -3.10 10.81 -5.21
N ALA A 121 -2.75 11.82 -6.01
CA ALA A 121 -2.42 13.15 -5.51
C ALA A 121 -3.66 13.85 -4.93
N GLU A 122 -4.82 13.57 -5.52
CA GLU A 122 -6.09 14.13 -5.09
C GLU A 122 -6.52 13.56 -3.72
N SER A 123 -6.41 12.24 -3.52
CA SER A 123 -6.74 11.59 -2.25
C SER A 123 -5.83 12.06 -1.12
N LEU A 124 -4.54 12.28 -1.41
CA LEU A 124 -3.62 12.92 -0.47
C LEU A 124 -4.06 14.32 -0.08
N SER A 125 -4.55 15.11 -1.04
CA SER A 125 -5.01 16.48 -0.78
C SER A 125 -6.32 16.48 0.04
N ALA A 126 -7.21 15.50 -0.18
CA ALA A 126 -8.38 15.27 0.66
C ALA A 126 -7.97 14.91 2.11
N LEU A 127 -7.04 13.98 2.28
CA LEU A 127 -6.51 13.58 3.58
C LEU A 127 -5.86 14.76 4.32
N GLU A 128 -5.03 15.54 3.63
CA GLU A 128 -4.37 16.72 4.20
C GLU A 128 -5.37 17.76 4.72
N ARG A 129 -6.40 18.07 3.92
CA ARG A 129 -7.49 18.96 4.34
C ARG A 129 -8.20 18.41 5.57
N ALA A 130 -8.62 17.15 5.55
CA ALA A 130 -9.36 16.59 6.67
C ALA A 130 -8.53 16.49 7.96
N ARG A 131 -7.23 16.20 7.84
CA ARG A 131 -6.31 16.23 9.00
C ARG A 131 -6.16 17.64 9.57
N SER A 132 -6.17 18.67 8.73
CA SER A 132 -6.12 20.07 9.20
C SER A 132 -7.37 20.46 10.01
N THR A 133 -8.49 19.77 9.80
CA THR A 133 -9.74 19.95 10.55
C THR A 133 -9.95 18.92 11.66
N GLY A 134 -8.94 18.12 11.99
CA GLY A 134 -8.95 17.20 13.14
C GLY A 134 -9.25 15.73 12.83
N ALA A 135 -9.32 15.31 11.56
CA ALA A 135 -9.54 13.90 11.23
C ALA A 135 -8.38 13.00 11.70
N LEU A 136 -8.72 11.84 12.27
CA LEU A 136 -7.78 10.84 12.78
C LEU A 136 -7.42 9.82 11.68
N ALA A 137 -7.07 10.29 10.49
CA ALA A 137 -6.78 9.44 9.33
C ALA A 137 -5.30 9.41 8.95
N HIS A 138 -4.78 8.24 8.59
CA HIS A 138 -3.38 8.02 8.19
C HIS A 138 -3.32 7.35 6.83
N ALA A 139 -2.25 7.61 6.07
CA ALA A 139 -2.04 6.99 4.75
C ALA A 139 -1.06 5.82 4.83
N GLU A 140 -1.41 4.72 4.16
CA GLU A 140 -0.49 3.66 3.78
C GLU A 140 -0.24 3.73 2.27
N ILE A 141 1.01 3.97 1.87
CA ILE A 141 1.40 4.10 0.47
C ILE A 141 2.21 2.86 0.08
N ALA A 142 1.73 2.11 -0.91
CA ALA A 142 2.43 0.93 -1.41
C ALA A 142 3.69 1.32 -2.21
N SER A 143 4.77 0.55 -2.08
CA SER A 143 6.02 0.78 -2.82
C SER A 143 5.83 0.74 -4.32
N ALA A 144 4.84 0.00 -4.83
CA ALA A 144 4.48 -0.02 -6.25
C ALA A 144 4.13 1.39 -6.79
N ALA A 145 3.40 2.20 -6.01
CA ALA A 145 3.02 3.57 -6.38
C ALA A 145 4.17 4.58 -6.28
N VAL A 146 5.26 4.20 -5.61
CA VAL A 146 6.53 4.95 -5.62
C VAL A 146 7.44 4.48 -6.76
N ALA A 147 7.38 3.20 -7.12
CA ALA A 147 8.26 2.57 -8.12
C ALA A 147 7.82 2.82 -9.56
N ALA A 148 6.52 2.74 -9.82
CA ALA A 148 5.88 2.79 -11.13
C ALA A 148 4.70 3.77 -11.14
N ASP A 149 4.16 4.00 -12.33
CA ASP A 149 2.98 4.82 -12.57
C ASP A 149 1.96 4.10 -13.47
N GLY A 150 0.80 4.74 -13.65
CA GLY A 150 -0.31 4.20 -14.44
C GLY A 150 -0.05 4.10 -15.95
N SER A 151 1.05 4.64 -16.48
CA SER A 151 1.34 4.55 -17.92
C SER A 151 1.56 3.09 -18.36
N HIS A 152 1.97 2.22 -17.44
CA HIS A 152 2.20 0.81 -17.72
C HIS A 152 0.93 0.02 -18.09
N TYR A 153 -0.25 0.49 -17.70
CA TYR A 153 -1.52 -0.16 -18.08
C TYR A 153 -1.77 -0.10 -19.59
N PHE A 154 -1.21 0.89 -20.27
CA PHE A 154 -1.36 1.09 -21.72
C PHE A 154 -0.25 0.40 -22.53
N ASN A 155 0.57 -0.44 -21.89
CA ASN A 155 1.63 -1.16 -22.59
C ASN A 155 1.04 -2.19 -23.56
N LYS A 156 1.52 -2.19 -24.82
CA LYS A 156 1.10 -3.15 -25.85
C LYS A 156 1.28 -4.61 -25.45
N ASN A 157 2.24 -4.90 -24.56
CA ASN A 157 2.43 -6.21 -23.99
C ASN A 157 1.48 -6.41 -22.80
N LEU A 158 0.42 -7.18 -23.02
CA LEU A 158 -0.57 -7.52 -22.00
C LEU A 158 0.07 -8.07 -20.71
N LYS A 159 1.10 -8.90 -20.84
CA LYS A 159 1.81 -9.44 -19.68
C LYS A 159 2.49 -8.35 -18.88
N HIS A 160 3.07 -7.35 -19.52
CA HIS A 160 3.65 -6.20 -18.82
C HIS A 160 2.56 -5.39 -18.11
N ALA A 161 1.49 -5.04 -18.82
CA ALA A 161 0.41 -4.24 -18.28
C ALA A 161 -0.26 -4.92 -17.07
N ALA A 162 -0.55 -6.22 -17.18
CA ALA A 162 -1.19 -6.99 -16.12
C ALA A 162 -0.33 -7.10 -14.84
N LEU A 163 1.00 -7.01 -14.92
CA LEU A 163 1.88 -7.05 -13.74
C LEU A 163 1.77 -5.80 -12.87
N HIS A 164 1.22 -4.70 -13.40
CA HIS A 164 1.06 -3.43 -12.68
C HIS A 164 -0.32 -3.27 -12.03
N MET A 165 -1.22 -4.25 -12.19
CA MET A 165 -2.52 -4.24 -11.53
C MET A 165 -2.37 -4.45 -10.03
N THR A 166 -2.62 -3.40 -9.26
CA THR A 166 -2.59 -3.33 -7.79
C THR A 166 -4.02 -3.27 -7.24
N GLU A 167 -4.18 -3.33 -5.91
CA GLU A 167 -5.50 -3.18 -5.26
C GLU A 167 -6.17 -1.84 -5.63
N VAL A 168 -5.42 -0.74 -5.51
CA VAL A 168 -5.80 0.59 -6.00
C VAL A 168 -4.93 0.91 -7.22
N PRO A 169 -5.48 1.40 -8.36
CA PRO A 169 -4.70 1.62 -9.58
C PRO A 169 -3.55 2.62 -9.39
N LEU A 170 -2.41 2.36 -10.03
CA LEU A 170 -1.31 3.31 -10.10
C LEU A 170 -1.72 4.54 -10.91
N ARG A 171 -1.39 5.74 -10.42
CA ARG A 171 -1.69 7.00 -11.12
C ARG A 171 -0.54 7.40 -12.04
N VAL A 172 -0.88 8.03 -13.17
CA VAL A 172 0.12 8.67 -14.03
C VAL A 172 0.70 9.87 -13.25
N GLU A 173 2.03 9.97 -13.20
CA GLU A 173 2.76 11.05 -12.50
C GLU A 173 2.50 11.19 -10.98
N GLY A 174 1.83 10.23 -10.34
CA GLY A 174 1.48 10.29 -8.91
C GLY A 174 2.67 10.15 -7.95
N SER A 175 3.75 9.49 -8.37
CA SER A 175 4.89 9.12 -7.51
C SER A 175 5.54 10.31 -6.81
N SER A 176 5.64 11.46 -7.49
CA SER A 176 6.25 12.66 -6.94
C SER A 176 5.50 13.17 -5.71
N ARG A 177 4.16 13.24 -5.80
CA ARG A 177 3.29 13.70 -4.71
C ARG A 177 3.25 12.70 -3.55
N LEU A 178 3.25 11.41 -3.86
CA LEU A 178 3.33 10.33 -2.85
C LEU A 178 4.64 10.38 -2.06
N VAL A 179 5.77 10.62 -2.72
CA VAL A 179 7.06 10.80 -2.03
C VAL A 179 7.04 12.05 -1.15
N SER A 180 6.43 13.15 -1.61
CA SER A 180 6.25 14.35 -0.78
C SER A 180 5.39 14.06 0.46
N ALA A 181 4.33 13.26 0.33
CA ALA A 181 3.54 12.83 1.49
C ALA A 181 4.35 11.94 2.44
N LEU A 182 5.16 11.01 1.91
CA LEU A 182 6.11 10.23 2.72
C LEU A 182 7.12 11.13 3.44
N ALA A 183 7.52 12.26 2.87
CA ALA A 183 8.40 13.21 3.52
C ALA A 183 7.71 14.00 4.66
N SER A 184 6.49 14.48 4.44
CA SER A 184 5.86 15.47 5.34
C SER A 184 4.75 14.92 6.24
N GLN A 185 3.98 13.93 5.81
CA GLN A 185 2.75 13.53 6.51
C GLN A 185 3.02 12.75 7.80
N PRO A 186 2.45 13.13 8.95
CA PRO A 186 2.68 12.41 10.19
C PRO A 186 2.09 10.99 10.13
N LEU A 187 2.83 10.03 10.69
CA LEU A 187 2.45 8.60 10.79
C LEU A 187 2.15 7.88 9.45
N VAL A 188 2.44 8.49 8.31
CA VAL A 188 2.40 7.80 7.00
C VAL A 188 3.36 6.61 6.98
N VAL A 189 2.94 5.51 6.35
CA VAL A 189 3.72 4.28 6.23
C VAL A 189 3.91 3.91 4.77
N CYS A 190 5.13 3.56 4.39
CA CYS A 190 5.40 2.89 3.12
C CYS A 190 5.26 1.38 3.30
N THR A 191 4.29 0.76 2.63
CA THR A 191 4.02 -0.67 2.66
C THR A 191 4.52 -1.34 1.38
N SER A 192 4.60 -2.68 1.36
CA SER A 192 4.97 -3.39 0.12
C SER A 192 3.79 -3.60 -0.82
N GLY A 193 2.55 -3.58 -0.30
CA GLY A 193 1.37 -4.03 -1.04
C GLY A 193 1.51 -5.47 -1.58
N HIS A 194 2.36 -6.29 -0.93
CA HIS A 194 2.74 -7.59 -1.47
C HIS A 194 1.56 -8.56 -1.51
N HIS A 195 1.18 -8.92 -2.73
CA HIS A 195 0.21 -9.94 -3.06
C HIS A 195 0.73 -10.66 -4.32
N ALA A 196 1.46 -11.77 -4.09
CA ALA A 196 2.08 -12.53 -5.16
C ALA A 196 1.03 -13.30 -5.96
N ILE A 197 0.89 -12.94 -7.22
CA ILE A 197 -0.02 -13.58 -8.17
C ILE A 197 0.81 -14.17 -9.31
N THR A 198 0.54 -15.42 -9.69
CA THR A 198 1.23 -16.08 -10.80
C THR A 198 0.91 -15.41 -12.14
N SER A 199 1.83 -15.47 -13.11
CA SER A 199 1.55 -14.92 -14.44
C SER A 199 0.39 -15.63 -15.13
N ASP A 200 0.25 -16.94 -14.90
CA ASP A 200 -0.76 -17.75 -15.57
C ASP A 200 -2.17 -17.41 -15.07
N SER A 201 -2.36 -17.13 -13.78
CA SER A 201 -3.68 -16.71 -13.28
C SER A 201 -4.09 -15.33 -13.79
N ARG A 202 -3.13 -14.40 -13.97
CA ARG A 202 -3.43 -13.09 -14.58
C ARG A 202 -3.80 -13.20 -16.04
N LEU A 203 -3.00 -13.94 -16.81
CA LEU A 203 -3.17 -14.03 -18.26
C LEU A 203 -4.31 -14.98 -18.67
N GLY A 204 -4.71 -15.89 -17.78
CA GLY A 204 -5.86 -16.78 -17.97
C GLY A 204 -7.21 -16.13 -17.67
N ALA A 205 -7.23 -14.91 -17.12
CA ALA A 205 -8.47 -14.18 -16.85
C ALA A 205 -9.13 -13.73 -18.17
N ARG A 206 -10.47 -13.69 -18.16
CA ARG A 206 -11.27 -13.33 -19.34
C ARG A 206 -11.13 -11.86 -19.74
N ASP A 207 -11.10 -10.98 -18.76
CA ASP A 207 -11.02 -9.53 -18.91
C ASP A 207 -10.40 -8.91 -17.64
N PHE A 208 -10.16 -7.60 -17.67
CA PHE A 208 -9.51 -6.89 -16.57
C PHE A 208 -10.28 -6.92 -15.24
N THR A 209 -11.60 -7.16 -15.24
CA THR A 209 -12.39 -7.23 -13.99
C THR A 209 -12.17 -8.56 -13.28
N ALA A 210 -11.94 -9.64 -14.05
CA ALA A 210 -11.60 -10.96 -13.54
C ALA A 210 -10.08 -11.15 -13.28
N MET A 211 -9.23 -10.20 -13.71
CA MET A 211 -7.78 -10.29 -13.50
C MET A 211 -7.44 -10.12 -12.02
N PRO A 212 -6.74 -11.09 -11.39
CA PRO A 212 -6.30 -10.94 -10.01
C PRO A 212 -5.34 -9.76 -9.83
N LYS A 213 -5.75 -8.83 -8.95
CA LYS A 213 -4.98 -7.65 -8.55
C LYS A 213 -3.91 -8.05 -7.53
N GLY A 214 -2.72 -7.47 -7.63
CA GLY A 214 -1.62 -7.71 -6.69
C GLY A 214 -0.27 -7.39 -7.30
N THR A 215 0.74 -7.14 -6.46
CA THR A 215 2.13 -6.98 -6.93
C THR A 215 3.09 -7.62 -5.94
N VAL A 216 4.32 -7.89 -6.37
CA VAL A 216 5.39 -8.29 -5.47
C VAL A 216 6.25 -7.08 -5.15
N GLY A 217 6.50 -6.83 -3.86
CA GLY A 217 7.39 -5.75 -3.44
C GLY A 217 7.92 -5.88 -2.02
N VAL A 218 7.82 -7.08 -1.40
CA VAL A 218 8.20 -7.25 0.01
C VAL A 218 9.71 -7.09 0.23
N GLU A 219 10.51 -7.64 -0.69
CA GLU A 219 11.96 -7.58 -0.69
C GLU A 219 12.44 -6.20 -1.16
N GLU A 220 11.82 -5.66 -2.20
CA GLU A 220 12.25 -4.46 -2.89
C GLU A 220 11.83 -3.17 -2.18
N ARG A 221 10.84 -3.22 -1.27
CA ARG A 221 10.25 -2.03 -0.61
C ARG A 221 11.29 -1.05 -0.09
N MET A 222 12.28 -1.56 0.66
CA MET A 222 13.30 -0.70 1.28
C MET A 222 14.23 -0.10 0.23
N TYR A 223 14.65 -0.91 -0.76
CA TYR A 223 15.55 -0.47 -1.82
C TYR A 223 14.89 0.56 -2.75
N VAL A 224 13.66 0.30 -3.19
CA VAL A 224 12.87 1.22 -4.03
C VAL A 224 12.72 2.58 -3.34
N LEU A 225 12.31 2.58 -2.07
CA LEU A 225 12.10 3.83 -1.36
C LEU A 225 13.42 4.57 -1.12
N TRP A 226 14.51 3.85 -0.82
CA TRP A 226 15.83 4.46 -0.67
C TRP A 226 16.29 5.12 -1.97
N GLU A 227 16.19 4.42 -3.10
CA GLU A 227 16.62 4.94 -4.40
C GLU A 227 15.75 6.12 -4.86
N LYS A 228 14.42 5.99 -4.77
CA LYS A 228 13.48 6.99 -5.31
C LYS A 228 13.33 8.22 -4.42
N ALA A 229 13.53 8.11 -3.11
CA ALA A 229 13.28 9.20 -2.17
C ALA A 229 14.53 9.67 -1.40
N VAL A 230 15.37 8.76 -0.91
CA VAL A 230 16.55 9.16 -0.11
C VAL A 230 17.68 9.67 -1.00
N ARG A 231 18.05 8.90 -2.03
CA ARG A 231 19.13 9.31 -2.94
C ARG A 231 18.81 10.55 -3.77
N THR A 232 17.52 10.79 -4.04
CA THR A 232 17.03 11.99 -4.72
C THR A 232 16.92 13.20 -3.80
N GLY A 233 17.23 13.05 -2.50
CA GLY A 233 17.19 14.13 -1.51
C GLY A 233 15.78 14.56 -1.08
N ARG A 234 14.73 13.80 -1.45
CA ARG A 234 13.34 14.12 -1.10
C ARG A 234 12.97 13.70 0.33
N ILE A 235 13.64 12.69 0.85
CA ILE A 235 13.44 12.15 2.21
C ILE A 235 14.82 11.95 2.85
N ASP A 236 15.02 12.41 4.08
CA ASP A 236 16.25 12.15 4.82
C ASP A 236 16.28 10.72 5.41
N PRO A 237 17.47 10.17 5.78
CA PRO A 237 17.57 8.82 6.34
C PRO A 237 16.75 8.57 7.62
N MET A 238 16.55 9.58 8.47
CA MET A 238 15.73 9.42 9.69
C MET A 238 14.26 9.28 9.32
N ARG A 239 13.81 10.07 8.34
CA ARG A 239 12.47 9.99 7.81
C ARG A 239 12.23 8.67 7.06
N PHE A 240 13.23 8.14 6.35
CA PHE A 240 13.20 6.80 5.78
C PHE A 240 12.94 5.72 6.85
N VAL A 241 13.66 5.76 7.98
CA VAL A 241 13.40 4.87 9.12
C VAL A 241 11.99 5.07 9.66
N ALA A 242 11.51 6.32 9.75
CA ALA A 242 10.18 6.61 10.25
C ALA A 242 9.07 5.94 9.42
N VAL A 243 9.07 6.15 8.10
CA VAL A 243 8.00 5.65 7.22
C VAL A 243 8.10 4.16 6.90
N THR A 244 9.26 3.53 7.11
CA THR A 244 9.44 2.08 6.85
C THR A 244 9.23 1.20 8.07
N SER A 245 9.36 1.77 9.29
CA SER A 245 9.33 1.00 10.54
C SER A 245 8.66 1.72 11.71
N THR A 246 9.13 2.91 12.11
CA THR A 246 8.74 3.52 13.39
C THR A 246 7.27 3.94 13.40
N ASN A 247 6.76 4.48 12.30
CA ASN A 247 5.35 4.87 12.19
C ASN A 247 4.43 3.64 12.26
N ALA A 248 4.78 2.57 11.55
CA ALA A 248 4.04 1.30 11.65
C ALA A 248 4.07 0.76 13.08
N ALA A 249 5.22 0.75 13.75
CA ALA A 249 5.31 0.32 15.14
C ALA A 249 4.43 1.15 16.09
N LYS A 250 4.25 2.45 15.82
CA LYS A 250 3.34 3.33 16.59
C LYS A 250 1.87 3.04 16.27
N LEU A 251 1.49 2.98 14.99
CA LEU A 251 0.12 2.72 14.54
C LEU A 251 -0.42 1.39 15.07
N PHE A 252 0.42 0.36 15.07
CA PHE A 252 0.06 -0.97 15.55
C PHE A 252 0.48 -1.21 17.02
N ASN A 253 0.64 -0.16 17.83
CA ASN A 253 0.91 -0.25 19.27
C ASN A 253 2.05 -1.24 19.69
N MET A 254 3.11 -1.30 18.90
CA MET A 254 4.31 -2.13 19.12
C MET A 254 5.53 -1.34 19.55
N TYR A 255 5.41 -0.02 19.68
CA TYR A 255 6.51 0.86 20.04
C TYR A 255 6.65 0.95 21.57
N PRO A 256 7.87 0.84 22.14
CA PRO A 256 9.17 0.63 21.50
C PRO A 256 9.59 -0.84 21.39
N LYS A 257 8.74 -1.83 21.75
CA LYS A 257 9.10 -3.26 21.80
C LYS A 257 9.69 -3.80 20.50
N LYS A 258 9.21 -3.36 19.33
CA LYS A 258 9.79 -3.73 18.02
C LYS A 258 11.19 -3.16 17.73
N ARG A 259 11.63 -2.15 18.50
CA ARG A 259 12.93 -1.46 18.34
C ARG A 259 14.03 -2.05 19.23
N LYS A 260 13.69 -2.90 20.20
CA LYS A 260 14.66 -3.34 21.23
C LYS A 260 15.70 -4.36 20.76
N ARG A 261 15.59 -4.88 19.52
CA ARG A 261 16.68 -5.59 18.85
C ARG A 261 17.20 -4.72 17.73
N VAL A 262 17.99 -3.72 18.09
CA VAL A 262 19.16 -3.37 17.28
C VAL A 262 20.31 -4.04 18.00
N ASP A 263 20.28 -5.38 18.02
CA ASP A 263 21.52 -6.14 18.20
C ASP A 263 22.27 -5.97 16.87
N GLU A 264 23.60 -5.98 16.91
CA GLU A 264 24.54 -5.57 15.84
C GLU A 264 24.32 -6.21 14.45
N ASP A 265 23.37 -7.15 14.31
CA ASP A 265 23.02 -7.85 13.08
C ASP A 265 22.23 -7.01 12.06
N ASP A 266 21.36 -6.08 12.48
CA ASP A 266 20.61 -5.20 11.54
C ASP A 266 21.47 -4.03 10.99
N LEU A 267 22.63 -3.77 11.60
CA LEU A 267 23.67 -2.90 11.05
C LEU A 267 24.57 -3.61 10.03
N GLY A 268 24.48 -4.94 9.91
CA GLY A 268 25.25 -5.74 8.96
C GLY A 268 24.98 -5.38 7.49
N PHE A 269 23.80 -4.82 7.17
CA PHE A 269 23.48 -4.35 5.82
C PHE A 269 24.07 -2.97 5.48
N LEU A 270 24.48 -2.19 6.47
CA LEU A 270 25.08 -0.86 6.27
C LEU A 270 26.61 -0.87 6.35
N HIS A 271 27.23 -1.96 6.81
CA HIS A 271 28.70 -2.02 6.98
C HIS A 271 29.48 -2.61 5.80
N ASN A 272 28.83 -3.05 4.71
CA ASN A 272 29.54 -3.62 3.56
C ASN A 272 29.64 -2.63 2.37
N ARG A 273 30.24 -1.47 2.61
CA ARG A 273 30.77 -0.60 1.55
C ARG A 273 32.20 -0.23 1.91
N ASN A 274 33.15 -1.07 1.49
CA ASN A 274 34.49 -0.62 1.06
C ASN A 274 35.34 -1.72 0.37
N HIS A 275 34.86 -2.97 0.25
CA HIS A 275 35.54 -4.00 -0.53
C HIS A 275 34.60 -4.72 -1.49
N CYS A 276 34.19 -4.03 -2.55
CA CYS A 276 33.76 -4.70 -3.78
C CYS A 276 34.22 -3.91 -5.00
N SER A 277 35.53 -3.69 -5.07
CA SER A 277 36.22 -3.52 -6.34
C SER A 277 37.22 -4.67 -6.43
N LYS A 278 37.20 -5.42 -7.54
CA LYS A 278 38.03 -6.60 -7.85
C LYS A 278 37.52 -7.94 -7.28
N SER A 279 36.59 -8.56 -7.98
CA SER A 279 36.79 -9.92 -8.53
C SER A 279 35.62 -10.27 -9.44
N GLY A 280 35.95 -10.72 -10.65
CA GLY A 280 35.00 -11.11 -11.67
C GLY A 280 34.36 -12.47 -11.37
N ASN A 281 33.20 -12.68 -12.00
CA ASN A 281 32.53 -13.97 -12.20
C ASN A 281 32.39 -14.85 -10.96
N LYS A 282 31.26 -14.70 -10.27
CA LYS A 282 30.37 -15.79 -9.81
C LYS A 282 29.32 -15.23 -8.87
N PHE A 283 28.12 -14.87 -9.36
CA PHE A 283 26.87 -14.85 -8.58
C PHE A 283 25.66 -14.64 -9.53
N GLN A 284 25.29 -15.69 -10.27
CA GLN A 284 23.95 -15.98 -10.80
C GLN A 284 23.94 -17.50 -11.08
N PRO A 285 22.85 -18.26 -10.80
CA PRO A 285 21.49 -17.86 -11.15
C PRO A 285 20.38 -18.30 -10.15
N PHE A 286 19.66 -17.34 -9.57
CA PHE A 286 18.25 -17.51 -9.19
C PHE A 286 17.46 -16.24 -9.51
N LEU A 287 17.73 -15.63 -10.67
CA LEU A 287 16.87 -14.60 -11.27
C LEU A 287 15.89 -15.27 -12.25
N LYS A 288 14.73 -15.69 -11.74
CA LYS A 288 13.53 -15.89 -12.57
C LYS A 288 12.27 -15.51 -11.78
N SER A 289 12.14 -14.24 -11.42
CA SER A 289 10.82 -13.59 -11.33
C SER A 289 10.89 -12.28 -12.12
N LYS A 290 10.01 -12.14 -13.11
CA LYS A 290 10.16 -11.23 -14.27
C LYS A 290 9.62 -9.80 -14.04
N VAL A 291 9.25 -9.43 -12.81
CA VAL A 291 8.65 -8.11 -12.52
C VAL A 291 9.74 -7.02 -12.43
N VAL A 292 10.94 -7.35 -11.96
CA VAL A 292 12.04 -6.37 -11.85
C VAL A 292 12.76 -6.14 -13.18
N SER A 293 12.76 -7.10 -14.10
CA SER A 293 13.32 -6.88 -15.46
C SER A 293 12.55 -5.83 -16.28
N THR A 294 11.35 -5.46 -15.83
CA THR A 294 10.50 -4.42 -16.44
C THR A 294 10.60 -3.06 -15.77
N PHE A 295 11.24 -2.97 -14.59
CA PHE A 295 11.64 -1.70 -14.01
C PHE A 295 13.03 -1.34 -14.55
N SER A 296 13.08 -0.45 -15.55
CA SER A 296 14.36 0.07 -16.04
C SER A 296 15.03 0.89 -14.93
N ILE A 297 15.95 0.27 -14.19
CA ILE A 297 16.90 0.96 -13.32
C ILE A 297 18.03 1.46 -14.23
N GLY A 298 17.73 2.47 -15.03
CA GLY A 298 18.69 3.10 -15.94
C GLY A 298 19.59 4.07 -15.18
N GLY A 299 20.69 3.57 -14.61
CA GLY A 299 21.80 4.39 -14.15
C GLY A 299 22.88 4.47 -15.22
N ASN A 300 22.95 5.58 -15.95
CA ASN A 300 23.99 5.84 -16.94
C ASN A 300 25.33 6.05 -16.21
N LEU A 301 26.13 5.00 -16.07
CA LEU A 301 27.52 5.07 -15.62
C LEU A 301 28.36 5.59 -16.79
N ASN A 302 28.35 6.91 -16.99
CA ASN A 302 29.41 7.65 -17.68
C ASN A 302 29.24 9.14 -17.45
N ALA A 303 29.91 9.65 -16.42
CA ALA A 303 30.34 11.04 -16.35
C ALA A 303 31.76 11.04 -15.79
N LYS A 304 32.67 11.65 -16.57
CA LYS A 304 34.07 11.92 -16.25
C LYS A 304 34.22 12.74 -14.97
#